data_AF-A0AA43M3E2-F1
#
_entry.id   AF-A0AA43M3E2-F1
#
_cell.length_a   1.000
_cell.length_b   1.000
_cell.length_c   1.000
_cell.angle_alpha   90.00
_cell.angle_beta   90.00
_cell.angle_gamma   90.00
#
_symmetry.space_group_name_H-M   'P 1'
#
loop_
_entity.id
_entity.type
_entity.pdbx_description
1 polymer ?
#
loop_
_entity_poly.entity_id
_entity_poly.type
_entity_poly.pdbx_seq_one_letter_code
_entity_poly.pdbx_strand_id
1 'polypeptide(L)' 'MNELINCKEAARIAGVCPRTVLRAIAAKKLAAQKIGDGITSTYLISRTALEGYLQRRGRE' A
#
# COMPACT_ATOMS: atom_id res chain seq x y z
N MET A 1 -8.96 -8.80 -12.25
CA MET A 1 -7.56 -9.24 -12.11
C MET A 1 -6.97 -8.53 -10.91
N ASN A 2 -6.58 -9.25 -9.86
CA ASN A 2 -6.14 -8.62 -8.61
C ASN A 2 -4.62 -8.39 -8.66
N GLU A 3 -4.21 -7.29 -9.30
CA GLU A 3 -2.80 -6.92 -9.43
C GLU A 3 -2.23 -6.60 -8.05
N LEU A 4 -1.28 -7.42 -7.59
CA LEU A 4 -0.48 -7.18 -6.40
C LEU A 4 0.73 -6.32 -6.78
N ILE A 5 0.82 -5.14 -6.18
CA ILE A 5 1.89 -4.17 -6.42
C ILE A 5 2.74 -3.99 -5.18
N ASN A 6 4.01 -3.67 -5.35
CA ASN A 6 4.90 -3.37 -4.24
C ASN A 6 4.65 -1.95 -3.69
N CYS A 7 5.22 -1.65 -2.51
CA CYS A 7 5.11 -0.31 -1.89
C CYS A 7 5.57 0.84 -2.80
N LYS A 8 6.59 0.63 -3.65
CA LYS A 8 7.15 1.68 -4.51
C LYS A 8 6.21 2.02 -5.67
N GLU A 9 5.62 1.00 -6.28
CA GLU A 9 4.58 1.15 -7.30
C GLU A 9 3.30 1.73 -6.70
N ALA A 10 2.87 1.26 -5.53
CA ALA A 10 1.72 1.83 -4.84
C ALA A 10 1.91 3.32 -4.54
N ALA A 11 3.11 3.71 -4.12
CA ALA A 11 3.47 5.11 -3.87
C ALA A 11 3.43 5.95 -5.16
N ARG A 12 3.94 5.39 -6.26
CA ARG A 12 3.91 6.03 -7.58
C ARG A 12 2.48 6.27 -8.08
N ILE A 13 1.62 5.25 -7.99
CA ILE A 13 0.21 5.32 -8.40
C ILE A 13 -0.55 6.32 -7.53
N ALA A 14 -0.32 6.29 -6.23
CA ALA A 14 -0.96 7.20 -5.27
C ALA A 14 -0.38 8.63 -5.27
N GLY A 15 0.69 8.89 -6.02
CA GLY A 15 1.37 10.19 -6.04
C GLY A 15 1.93 10.60 -4.67
N VAL A 16 2.34 9.64 -3.83
CA VAL A 16 2.82 9.88 -2.47
C VAL A 16 4.21 9.27 -2.24
N CYS A 17 4.87 9.65 -1.15
CA CYS A 17 6.10 8.97 -0.74
C CYS A 17 5.81 7.53 -0.28
N PRO A 18 6.72 6.57 -0.52
CA PRO A 18 6.58 5.18 -0.06
C PRO A 18 6.46 5.07 1.46
N ARG A 19 7.04 6.01 2.20
CA ARG A 19 6.89 6.12 3.65
C ARG A 19 5.44 6.39 4.07
N THR A 20 4.65 7.11 3.27
CA THR A 20 3.21 7.33 3.51
C THR A 20 2.43 6.03 3.34
N VAL A 21 2.76 5.22 2.33
CA VAL A 21 2.16 3.90 2.12
C VAL A 21 2.47 2.98 3.30
N LEU A 22 3.73 2.93 3.74
CA LEU A 22 4.13 2.16 4.93
C LEU A 22 3.39 2.61 6.20
N ARG A 23 3.21 3.93 6.41
CA ARG A 23 2.41 4.45 7.53
C ARG A 23 0.95 4.02 7.44
N ALA A 24 0.36 4.02 6.25
CA ALA A 24 -1.02 3.58 6.04
C ALA A 24 -1.19 2.08 6.34
N ILE A 25 -0.21 1.26 5.96
CA ILE A 25 -0.16 -0.18 6.29
C ILE A 25 -0.02 -0.37 7.80
N ALA A 26 0.93 0.32 8.44
CA ALA A 26 1.15 0.25 9.89
C ALA A 26 -0.08 0.72 10.70
N ALA A 27 -0.80 1.74 10.21
CA ALA A 27 -2.03 2.24 10.80
C ALA A 27 -3.26 1.36 10.46
N LYS A 28 -3.08 0.22 9.78
CA LYS A 28 -4.15 -0.68 9.33
C LYS A 28 -5.21 0.01 8.43
N LYS A 29 -4.86 1.14 7.80
CA LYS A 29 -5.71 1.87 6.85
C LYS A 29 -5.60 1.31 5.42
N LEU A 30 -4.53 0.58 5.12
CA LEU A 30 -4.27 -0.05 3.82
C LEU A 30 -3.98 -1.53 4.01
N ALA A 31 -4.74 -2.39 3.32
CA ALA A 31 -4.53 -3.82 3.36
C ALA A 31 -3.28 -4.19 2.52
N ALA A 32 -2.32 -4.84 3.16
CA ALA A 32 -1.11 -5.34 2.50
C ALA A 32 -0.74 -6.72 3.06
N GLN A 33 -0.24 -7.58 2.19
CA GLN A 33 0.33 -8.86 2.54
C GLN A 33 1.84 -8.71 2.68
N LYS A 34 2.37 -9.04 3.86
CA LYS A 34 3.80 -9.07 4.12
C LYS A 34 4.36 -10.37 3.54
N ILE A 35 5.37 -10.26 2.68
CA ILE A 35 6.12 -11.38 2.11
C ILE A 35 7.58 -11.27 2.56
N GLY A 36 8.07 -12.35 3.17
CA GLY A 36 9.43 -12.46 3.69
C GLY A 36 9.52 -12.27 5.21
N ASP A 37 10.10 -13.26 5.86
CA ASP A 37 10.40 -13.29 7.29
C ASP A 37 11.89 -12.93 7.47
N GLY A 38 12.21 -11.64 7.55
CA GLY A 38 13.59 -11.15 7.64
C GLY A 38 13.71 -9.61 7.60
N ILE A 39 14.95 -9.09 7.58
CA ILE A 39 15.25 -7.64 7.59
C ILE A 39 14.67 -6.92 6.37
N THR A 40 14.55 -7.61 5.24
CA THR A 40 13.98 -7.10 3.98
C THR A 40 12.60 -7.68 3.70
N SER A 41 11.66 -7.47 4.62
CA SER A 41 10.25 -7.78 4.34
C SER A 41 9.68 -6.89 3.24
N THR A 42 9.07 -7.48 2.24
CA THR A 42 8.38 -6.78 1.16
C THR A 42 6.88 -6.78 1.43
N TYR A 43 6.23 -5.64 1.24
CA TYR A 43 4.77 -5.55 1.31
C TYR A 43 4.18 -5.59 -0.10
N LEU A 44 3.30 -6.56 -0.33
CA LEU A 44 2.44 -6.64 -1.49
C LEU A 44 1.08 -6.02 -1.17
N ILE A 45 0.64 -5.10 -2.00
CA ILE A 45 -0.59 -4.34 -1.82
C ILE A 45 -1.47 -4.67 -3.01
N SER A 46 -2.75 -5.02 -2.79
CA SER A 46 -3.68 -5.13 -3.91
C SER A 46 -4.03 -3.74 -4.44
N ARG A 47 -4.02 -3.59 -5.76
CA ARG A 47 -4.46 -2.35 -6.43
C ARG A 47 -5.84 -1.88 -5.95
N THR A 48 -6.79 -2.80 -5.81
CA THR A 48 -8.14 -2.54 -5.27
C THR A 48 -8.11 -1.95 -3.86
N ALA A 49 -7.22 -2.43 -2.99
CA ALA A 49 -7.07 -1.91 -1.63
C ALA A 49 -6.48 -0.49 -1.64
N LEU A 50 -5.53 -0.23 -2.55
CA LEU A 50 -4.96 1.11 -2.74
C LEU A 50 -6.02 2.11 -3.25
N GLU A 51 -6.82 1.73 -4.23
CA GLU A 51 -7.90 2.58 -4.75
C GLU A 51 -8.96 2.88 -3.69
N GLY A 52 -9.37 1.86 -2.92
CA GLY A 52 -10.29 2.05 -1.79
C GLY A 52 -9.72 2.99 -0.72
N TYR A 53 -8.41 2.90 -0.44
CA TYR A 53 -7.73 3.83 0.45
C TYR A 53 -7.70 5.26 -0.10
N LEU A 54 -7.35 5.44 -1.39
CA LEU A 54 -7.30 6.76 -2.04
C LEU A 54 -8.68 7.43 -2.09
N GLN A 55 -9.72 6.67 -2.41
CA GLN A 55 -11.10 7.15 -2.44
C GLN A 55 -11.57 7.60 -1.06
N ARG A 56 -11.15 6.91 0.01
CA ARG A 56 -11.48 7.29 1.39
C ARG A 56 -10.67 8.51 1.87
N ARG A 57 -9.41 8.65 1.42
CA ARG A 57 -8.53 9.78 1.75
C ARG A 57 -8.93 11.09 1.04
N GLY A 58 -9.42 11.03 -0.20
CA GLY A 58 -9.87 12.23 -0.94
C GLY A 58 -11.21 12.80 -0.45
N ARG A 59 -11.81 12.19 0.58
CA ARG A 59 -13.10 12.57 1.16
C ARG A 59 -12.98 13.19 2.56
N GLU A 60 -11.74 13.37 3.05
CA GLU A 60 -11.38 14.07 4.30
C GLU A 60 -11.03 15.54 4.02
#